data_AF-A0A938Z0S9-F1
#
_entry.id   AF-A0A938Z0S9-F1
#
_cell.length_a   1.000
_cell.length_b   1.000
_cell.length_c   1.000
_cell.angle_alpha   90.00
_cell.angle_beta   90.00
_cell.angle_gamma   90.00
#
_symmetry.space_group_name_H-M   'P 1'
#
loop_
_entity.id
_entity.type
_entity.pdbx_description
1 polymer ?
#
loop_
_entity_poly.entity_id
_entity_poly.type
_entity_poly.pdbx_seq_one_letter_code
_entity_poly.pdbx_strand_id
1 'polypeptide(L)'
;MEEKTMLSEDGRIVRVDNPWWSFYIDTALAPGLDERRCGKWMFYFNDIEFADEVCRKAALGRVVAECKHSSSRAVIESGSGVACFYLNSDDDEGHRRVIAFMLEHGLVRKTKSGKLYNIGFKLDDQTRAGEYGTGFKARITLSDFVDLETGEFL
;
A
#
# COMPACT_ATOMS: atom_id res chain seq x y z
N MET A 1 6.59 8.50 21.07
CA MET A 1 5.96 9.80 20.81
C MET A 1 5.60 9.82 19.35
N GLU A 2 4.37 10.17 19.02
CA GLU A 2 3.94 10.33 17.63
C GLU A 2 4.24 11.76 17.18
N GLU A 3 4.75 11.92 15.97
CA GLU A 3 5.01 13.22 15.36
C GLU A 3 4.06 13.43 14.19
N LYS A 4 3.40 14.59 14.12
CA LYS A 4 2.43 14.90 13.07
C LYS A 4 2.89 16.09 12.25
N THR A 5 2.88 15.92 10.93
CA THR A 5 3.30 16.94 9.96
C THR A 5 2.21 17.12 8.91
N MET A 6 1.89 18.37 8.55
CA MET A 6 0.98 18.66 7.44
C MET A 6 1.76 18.56 6.12
N LEU A 7 1.25 17.80 5.15
CA LEU A 7 1.90 17.62 3.85
C LEU A 7 1.29 18.49 2.74
N SER A 8 0.03 18.86 2.87
CA SER A 8 -0.67 19.77 1.95
C SER A 8 -0.99 21.12 2.63
N GLU A 9 -1.05 22.18 1.83
CA GLU A 9 -1.31 23.56 2.32
C GLU A 9 -2.69 23.70 2.96
N ASP A 10 -3.68 22.95 2.47
CA ASP A 10 -5.04 22.90 3.01
C ASP A 10 -5.17 22.02 4.27
N GLY A 11 -4.06 21.40 4.72
CA GLY A 11 -4.02 20.50 5.88
C GLY A 11 -4.75 19.16 5.68
N ARG A 12 -5.23 18.87 4.46
CA ARG A 12 -5.97 17.64 4.14
C ARG A 12 -5.10 16.40 4.27
N ILE A 13 -3.89 16.44 3.74
CA ILE A 13 -2.95 15.33 3.75
C ILE A 13 -1.99 15.50 4.93
N VAL A 14 -2.00 14.55 5.86
CA VAL A 14 -1.18 14.57 7.06
C VAL A 14 -0.24 13.37 7.10
N ARG A 15 0.97 13.59 7.58
CA ARG A 15 1.91 12.54 7.95
C ARG A 15 1.89 12.34 9.46
N VAL A 16 1.87 11.09 9.89
CA VAL A 16 2.03 10.72 11.30
C VAL A 16 3.13 9.69 11.41
N ASP A 17 4.19 10.01 12.14
CA ASP A 17 5.32 9.14 12.36
C ASP A 17 5.30 8.57 13.78
N ASN A 18 5.63 7.29 13.88
CA ASN A 18 5.93 6.64 15.15
C ASN A 18 7.18 5.74 14.99
N PRO A 19 7.68 5.11 16.06
CA PRO A 19 8.92 4.34 15.98
C PRO A 19 8.92 3.19 14.95
N TRP A 20 7.76 2.78 14.45
CA TRP A 20 7.60 1.61 13.57
C TRP A 20 7.06 1.95 12.19
N TRP A 21 6.31 3.05 12.05
CA TRP A 21 5.56 3.38 10.85
C TRP A 21 5.54 4.88 10.58
N SER A 22 5.57 5.23 9.30
CA SER A 22 5.22 6.55 8.78
C SER A 22 3.91 6.42 8.01
N PHE A 23 2.85 7.07 8.49
CA PHE A 23 1.52 7.08 7.88
C PHE A 23 1.32 8.36 7.08
N TYR A 24 0.61 8.26 5.96
CA TYR A 24 0.21 9.34 5.07
C TYR A 24 -1.29 9.23 4.87
N ILE A 25 -2.03 10.18 5.42
CA ILE A 25 -3.47 10.07 5.61
C ILE A 25 -4.15 11.23 4.90
N ASP A 26 -5.06 10.91 3.97
CA ASP A 26 -6.03 11.89 3.47
C ASP A 26 -7.18 11.97 4.47
N THR A 27 -7.20 13.04 5.27
CA THR A 27 -8.19 13.22 6.35
C THR A 27 -9.63 13.30 5.86
N ALA A 28 -9.85 13.58 4.57
CA ALA A 28 -11.18 13.59 3.97
C ALA A 28 -11.62 12.21 3.46
N LEU A 29 -10.68 11.37 3.03
CA LEU A 29 -10.99 10.05 2.44
C LEU A 29 -10.85 8.89 3.43
N ALA A 30 -9.87 8.96 4.34
CA ALA A 30 -9.59 7.91 5.31
C ALA A 30 -10.80 7.51 6.18
N PRO A 31 -11.72 8.41 6.59
CA PRO A 31 -12.94 8.01 7.30
C PRO A 31 -13.88 7.09 6.49
N GLY A 32 -13.71 7.02 5.16
CA GLY A 32 -14.46 6.11 4.29
C GLY A 32 -13.90 4.69 4.22
N LEU A 33 -12.76 4.41 4.87
CA LEU A 33 -12.24 3.05 4.99
C LEU A 33 -13.09 2.27 5.98
N ASP A 34 -13.78 1.24 5.48
CA ASP A 34 -14.72 0.43 6.24
C ASP A 34 -13.98 -0.71 6.93
N GLU A 35 -14.15 -0.86 8.24
CA GLU A 35 -13.41 -1.86 9.02
C GLU A 35 -13.49 -3.29 8.45
N ARG A 36 -14.63 -3.69 7.86
CA ARG A 36 -14.87 -5.05 7.34
C ARG A 36 -14.47 -5.23 5.87
N ARG A 37 -14.29 -4.13 5.14
CA ARG A 37 -13.94 -4.15 3.71
C ARG A 37 -12.54 -3.64 3.44
N CYS A 38 -11.96 -2.89 4.37
CA CYS A 38 -10.63 -2.33 4.26
C CYS A 38 -9.58 -3.44 4.16
N GLY A 39 -8.66 -3.24 3.24
CA GLY A 39 -7.46 -4.05 3.11
C GLY A 39 -6.32 -3.23 2.53
N LYS A 40 -5.25 -3.91 2.15
CA LYS A 40 -4.04 -3.27 1.66
C LYS A 40 -3.41 -4.02 0.49
N TRP A 41 -2.97 -3.26 -0.51
CA TRP A 41 -1.89 -3.69 -1.40
C TRP A 41 -0.56 -3.42 -0.73
N MET A 42 0.42 -4.30 -0.95
CA MET A 42 1.73 -4.21 -0.30
C MET A 42 2.86 -4.28 -1.31
N PHE A 43 3.91 -3.51 -1.06
CA PHE A 43 5.21 -3.70 -1.71
C PHE A 43 6.32 -3.66 -0.66
N TYR A 44 7.44 -4.30 -0.99
CA TYR A 44 8.62 -4.38 -0.12
C TYR A 44 9.73 -3.50 -0.68
N PHE A 45 10.48 -2.87 0.21
CA PHE A 45 11.54 -1.92 -0.15
C PHE A 45 12.72 -2.06 0.80
N ASN A 46 13.90 -1.64 0.33
CA ASN A 46 15.11 -1.54 1.17
C ASN A 46 15.64 -0.10 1.23
N ASP A 47 15.01 0.81 0.48
CA ASP A 47 15.34 2.23 0.41
C ASP A 47 14.19 3.02 1.04
N ILE A 48 14.47 3.68 2.16
CA ILE A 48 13.49 4.44 2.93
C ILE A 48 13.10 5.74 2.23
N GLU A 49 14.04 6.38 1.53
CA GLU A 49 13.77 7.63 0.80
C GLU A 49 12.84 7.36 -0.37
N PHE A 50 13.06 6.24 -1.07
CA PHE A 50 12.15 5.77 -2.11
C PHE A 50 10.73 5.50 -1.57
N ALA A 51 10.62 4.78 -0.44
CA ALA A 51 9.32 4.48 0.15
C ALA A 51 8.58 5.73 0.62
N ASP A 52 9.30 6.71 1.19
CA ASP A 52 8.79 8.01 1.60
C ASP A 52 8.23 8.79 0.41
N GLU A 53 9.02 8.91 -0.67
CA GLU A 53 8.63 9.62 -1.88
C GLU A 53 7.39 8.99 -2.52
N VAL A 54 7.36 7.66 -2.63
CA VAL A 54 6.25 6.90 -3.20
C VAL A 54 4.97 7.09 -2.38
N CYS A 55 5.04 6.98 -1.05
CA CYS A 55 3.87 7.18 -0.19
C CYS A 55 3.37 8.63 -0.23
N ARG A 56 4.29 9.60 -0.25
CA ARG A 56 3.95 11.02 -0.40
C ARG A 56 3.23 11.29 -1.72
N LYS A 57 3.74 10.75 -2.84
CA LYS A 57 3.11 10.86 -4.17
C LYS A 57 1.71 10.22 -4.19
N ALA A 58 1.56 9.02 -3.63
CA ALA A 58 0.29 8.32 -3.59
C ALA A 58 -0.78 9.11 -2.81
N ALA A 59 -0.42 9.65 -1.65
CA ALA A 59 -1.34 10.42 -0.81
C ALA A 59 -1.69 11.79 -1.43
N LEU A 60 -0.70 12.57 -1.86
CA LEU A 60 -0.93 13.88 -2.48
C LEU A 60 -1.68 13.77 -3.82
N GLY A 61 -1.41 12.70 -4.59
CA GLY A 61 -2.09 12.40 -5.84
C GLY A 61 -3.48 11.77 -5.69
N ARG A 62 -3.97 11.59 -4.45
CA ARG A 62 -5.26 10.95 -4.13
C ARG A 62 -5.41 9.54 -4.74
N VAL A 63 -4.30 8.82 -4.84
CA VAL A 63 -4.29 7.42 -5.31
C VAL A 63 -4.96 6.54 -4.25
N VAL A 64 -4.65 6.80 -2.98
CA VAL A 64 -5.12 6.06 -1.80
C VAL A 64 -5.76 7.01 -0.78
N ALA A 65 -6.64 6.47 0.06
CA ALA A 65 -7.15 7.20 1.22
C ALA A 65 -6.11 7.27 2.36
N GLU A 66 -5.36 6.18 2.54
CA GLU A 66 -4.26 6.09 3.49
C GLU A 66 -3.16 5.19 2.92
N CYS A 67 -1.90 5.54 3.18
CA CYS A 67 -0.79 4.62 3.06
C CYS A 67 0.18 4.73 4.22
N LYS A 68 1.02 3.71 4.38
CA LYS A 68 2.12 3.75 5.34
C LYS A 68 3.31 2.95 4.85
N HIS A 69 4.48 3.25 5.39
CA HIS A 69 5.65 2.41 5.24
C HIS A 69 6.34 2.18 6.58
N SER A 70 7.10 1.08 6.68
CA SER A 70 7.97 0.81 7.81
C SER A 70 8.92 1.99 8.06
N SER A 71 9.12 2.38 9.32
CA SER A 71 10.07 3.43 9.71
C SER A 71 11.52 2.99 9.45
N SER A 72 12.45 3.93 9.41
CA SER A 72 13.89 3.62 9.29
C SER A 72 14.37 2.63 10.34
N ARG A 73 13.87 2.76 11.58
CA ARG A 73 14.17 1.82 12.66
C ARG A 73 13.69 0.40 12.34
N ALA A 74 12.44 0.27 11.91
CA ALA A 74 11.88 -1.04 11.56
C ALA A 74 12.63 -1.68 10.39
N VAL A 75 13.06 -0.90 9.40
CA VAL A 75 13.85 -1.39 8.27
C VAL A 75 15.24 -1.85 8.72
N ILE A 76 15.92 -1.09 9.59
CA ILE A 76 17.24 -1.47 10.14
C ILE A 76 17.15 -2.80 10.90
N GLU A 77 16.12 -2.98 11.72
CA GLU A 77 15.96 -4.20 12.55
C GLU A 77 15.61 -5.44 11.70
N SER A 78 14.92 -5.28 10.57
CA SER A 78 14.41 -6.39 9.74
C SER A 78 15.18 -6.62 8.43
N GLY A 79 16.02 -5.67 8.00
CA GLY A 79 16.74 -5.68 6.73
C GLY A 79 15.90 -5.28 5.50
N SER A 80 14.59 -5.14 5.64
CA SER A 80 13.68 -4.70 4.57
C SER A 80 12.38 -4.11 5.14
N GLY A 81 11.84 -3.08 4.51
CA GLY A 81 10.55 -2.50 4.85
C GLY A 81 9.38 -3.04 4.03
N VAL A 82 8.17 -2.79 4.53
CA VAL A 82 6.93 -2.98 3.80
C VAL A 82 6.14 -1.67 3.77
N ALA A 83 5.58 -1.35 2.62
CA ALA A 83 4.65 -0.26 2.44
C ALA A 83 3.26 -0.82 2.08
N CYS A 84 2.22 -0.14 2.54
CA CYS A 84 0.83 -0.58 2.44
C CYS A 84 -0.04 0.55 1.89
N PHE A 85 -0.86 0.24 0.89
CA PHE A 85 -1.82 1.13 0.24
C PHE A 85 -3.25 0.68 0.57
N TYR A 86 -3.99 1.49 1.31
CA TYR A 86 -5.29 1.13 1.87
C TYR A 86 -6.46 1.61 1.02
N LEU A 87 -7.44 0.73 0.88
CA LEU A 87 -8.72 0.95 0.20
C LEU A 87 -9.73 -0.14 0.61
N ASN A 88 -10.99 0.04 0.27
CA ASN A 88 -12.02 -0.97 0.48
C ASN A 88 -11.99 -2.00 -0.65
N SER A 89 -12.22 -3.26 -0.31
CA SER A 89 -12.13 -4.41 -1.21
C SER A 89 -13.14 -4.42 -2.35
N ASP A 90 -14.22 -3.64 -2.22
CA ASP A 90 -15.30 -3.49 -3.19
C ASP A 90 -15.17 -2.23 -4.04
N ASP A 91 -14.09 -1.45 -3.87
CA ASP A 91 -13.79 -0.26 -4.67
C ASP A 91 -12.97 -0.63 -5.92
N ASP A 92 -13.62 -1.21 -6.95
CA ASP A 92 -12.96 -1.65 -8.20
C ASP A 92 -12.14 -0.52 -8.86
N GLU A 93 -12.70 0.70 -8.90
CA GLU A 93 -12.02 1.87 -9.47
C GLU A 93 -10.78 2.24 -8.63
N GLY A 94 -10.90 2.21 -7.31
CA GLY A 94 -9.78 2.36 -6.39
C GLY A 94 -8.70 1.31 -6.59
N HIS A 95 -9.07 0.05 -6.76
CA HIS A 95 -8.13 -1.04 -7.04
C HIS A 95 -7.37 -0.77 -8.34
N ARG A 96 -8.07 -0.44 -9.43
CA ARG A 96 -7.42 -0.12 -10.72
C ARG A 96 -6.50 1.09 -10.61
N ARG A 97 -6.92 2.15 -9.90
CA ARG A 97 -6.10 3.35 -9.67
C ARG A 97 -4.81 3.03 -8.89
N VAL A 98 -4.92 2.26 -7.81
CA VAL A 98 -3.76 1.86 -7.01
C VAL A 98 -2.83 0.94 -7.80
N ILE A 99 -3.38 -0.04 -8.53
CA ILE A 99 -2.58 -0.96 -9.35
C ILE A 99 -1.85 -0.21 -10.47
N ALA A 100 -2.52 0.72 -11.16
CA ALA A 100 -1.90 1.53 -12.20
C ALA A 100 -0.71 2.31 -11.64
N PHE A 101 -0.89 2.95 -10.48
CA PHE A 101 0.19 3.66 -9.79
C PHE A 101 1.34 2.71 -9.39
N MET A 102 1.03 1.51 -8.88
CA MET A 102 2.05 0.51 -8.53
C MET A 102 2.84 0.02 -9.75
N LEU A 103 2.20 -0.18 -10.89
CA LEU A 103 2.86 -0.60 -12.12
C LEU A 103 3.74 0.50 -12.70
N GLU A 104 3.22 1.74 -12.76
CA GLU A 104 3.95 2.93 -13.22
C GLU A 104 5.24 3.16 -12.41
N HIS A 105 5.18 2.97 -11.10
CA HIS A 105 6.30 3.20 -10.20
C HIS A 105 7.14 1.93 -9.93
N GLY A 106 6.89 0.83 -10.65
CA GLY A 106 7.67 -0.41 -10.54
C GLY A 106 7.59 -1.09 -9.16
N LEU A 107 6.49 -0.89 -8.43
CA LEU A 107 6.30 -1.39 -7.06
C LEU A 107 5.96 -2.89 -7.02
N VAL A 108 5.49 -3.45 -8.14
CA VAL A 108 5.26 -4.89 -8.27
C VAL A 108 6.52 -5.56 -8.79
N ARG A 109 7.05 -6.51 -8.00
CA ARG A 109 8.22 -7.29 -8.41
C ARG A 109 7.92 -8.10 -9.68
N LYS A 110 8.96 -8.29 -10.48
CA LYS A 110 8.95 -9.19 -11.63
C LYS A 110 9.79 -10.44 -11.32
N THR A 111 9.37 -11.56 -11.89
CA THR A 111 10.14 -12.81 -11.94
C THR A 111 11.35 -12.65 -12.87
N LYS A 112 12.22 -13.67 -12.93
CA LYS A 112 13.37 -13.68 -13.85
C LYS A 112 12.97 -13.58 -15.33
N SER A 113 11.77 -14.05 -15.71
CA SER A 113 11.28 -13.97 -17.09
C SER A 113 10.59 -12.63 -17.41
N GLY A 114 10.51 -11.71 -16.46
CA GLY A 114 9.83 -10.42 -16.64
C GLY A 114 8.35 -10.41 -16.24
N LYS A 115 7.73 -11.59 -16.02
CA LYS A 115 6.35 -11.72 -15.53
C LYS A 115 6.17 -11.07 -14.16
N LEU A 116 5.07 -10.35 -13.94
CA LEU A 116 4.69 -9.78 -12.65
C LEU A 116 4.36 -10.89 -11.63
N TYR A 117 4.80 -10.72 -10.38
CA TYR A 117 4.33 -11.59 -9.30
C TYR A 117 2.84 -11.34 -9.04
N ASN A 118 2.07 -12.42 -8.87
CA ASN A 118 0.65 -12.32 -8.51
C ASN A 118 0.49 -11.95 -7.03
N ILE A 119 0.70 -10.68 -6.70
CA ILE A 119 0.54 -10.19 -5.34
C ILE A 119 -0.94 -10.25 -4.92
N GLY A 120 -1.17 -10.48 -3.63
CA GLY A 120 -2.51 -10.53 -3.06
C GLY A 120 -2.87 -9.23 -2.33
N PHE A 121 -4.11 -8.80 -2.48
CA PHE A 121 -4.70 -7.81 -1.60
C PHE A 121 -5.01 -8.48 -0.25
N LYS A 122 -4.54 -7.88 0.85
CA LYS A 122 -4.71 -8.44 2.18
C LYS A 122 -5.77 -7.67 2.95
N LEU A 123 -6.88 -8.32 3.28
CA LEU A 123 -7.93 -7.73 4.12
C LEU A 123 -7.44 -7.55 5.56
N ASP A 124 -7.92 -6.51 6.22
CA ASP A 124 -7.60 -6.26 7.62
C ASP A 124 -8.23 -7.32 8.53
N ASP A 125 -9.39 -7.85 8.18
CA ASP A 125 -9.99 -9.00 8.89
C ASP A 125 -9.09 -10.23 8.87
N GLN A 126 -8.45 -10.53 7.73
CA GLN A 126 -7.48 -11.64 7.65
C GLN A 126 -6.25 -11.37 8.51
N THR A 127 -5.82 -10.11 8.57
CA THR A 127 -4.72 -9.66 9.43
C THR A 127 -5.07 -9.82 10.91
N ARG A 128 -6.29 -9.45 11.32
CA ARG A 128 -6.84 -9.62 12.68
C ARG A 128 -7.03 -11.09 13.05
N ALA A 129 -7.41 -11.92 12.09
CA ALA A 129 -7.56 -13.37 12.27
C ALA A 129 -6.21 -14.12 12.32
N GLY A 130 -5.07 -13.43 12.15
CA GLY A 130 -3.75 -14.05 12.19
C GLY A 130 -3.41 -14.84 10.91
N GLU A 131 -4.07 -14.57 9.79
CA GLU A 131 -3.80 -15.24 8.52
C GLU A 131 -2.51 -14.68 7.89
N TYR A 132 -1.40 -15.38 8.10
CA TYR A 132 -0.09 -15.08 7.53
C TYR A 132 0.54 -16.34 6.93
N GLY A 133 1.55 -16.16 6.06
CA GLY A 133 2.29 -17.26 5.46
C GLY A 133 1.38 -18.23 4.70
N THR A 134 1.46 -19.53 5.02
CA THR A 134 0.63 -20.58 4.42
C THR A 134 -0.86 -20.50 4.79
N GLY A 135 -1.18 -19.80 5.89
CA GLY A 135 -2.57 -19.55 6.29
C GLY A 135 -3.23 -18.40 5.53
N PHE A 136 -2.45 -17.56 4.84
CA PHE A 136 -2.98 -16.47 4.03
C PHE A 136 -3.40 -16.98 2.65
N LYS A 137 -4.68 -16.76 2.31
CA LYS A 137 -5.20 -16.92 0.96
C LYS A 137 -5.83 -15.62 0.50
N ALA A 138 -5.24 -15.02 -0.53
CA ALA A 138 -5.76 -13.80 -1.12
C ALA A 138 -7.08 -14.09 -1.83
N ARG A 139 -8.10 -13.28 -1.55
CA ARG A 139 -9.39 -13.32 -2.26
C ARG A 139 -9.39 -12.45 -3.51
N ILE A 140 -8.53 -11.43 -3.50
CA ILE A 140 -8.31 -10.49 -4.59
C ILE A 140 -6.80 -10.49 -4.85
N THR A 141 -6.42 -10.62 -6.11
CA THR A 141 -5.05 -10.77 -6.59
C THR A 141 -4.81 -9.88 -7.78
N LEU A 142 -3.54 -9.61 -8.10
CA LEU A 142 -3.18 -8.78 -9.22
C LEU A 142 -3.71 -9.33 -10.55
N SER A 143 -3.75 -10.67 -10.72
CA SER A 143 -4.29 -11.32 -11.91
C SER A 143 -5.79 -11.12 -12.14
N ASP A 144 -6.52 -10.63 -11.14
CA ASP A 144 -7.94 -10.30 -11.30
C ASP A 144 -8.13 -8.98 -12.08
N PHE A 145 -7.09 -8.16 -12.18
CA PHE A 145 -7.13 -6.83 -12.82
C PHE A 145 -6.23 -6.70 -14.04
N VAL A 146 -5.10 -7.41 -14.07
CA VAL A 146 -4.09 -7.26 -15.14
C VAL A 146 -3.59 -8.60 -15.63
N ASP A 147 -3.25 -8.65 -16.91
CA ASP A 147 -2.45 -9.74 -17.46
C ASP A 147 -1.02 -9.67 -16.89
N LEU A 148 -0.57 -10.74 -16.24
CA LEU A 148 0.71 -10.73 -15.52
C LEU A 148 1.94 -10.78 -16.42
N GLU A 149 1.80 -11.13 -17.71
CA GLU A 149 2.92 -11.16 -18.65
C GLU A 149 3.16 -9.76 -19.24
N THR A 150 2.08 -9.07 -19.60
CA THR A 150 2.11 -7.77 -20.28
C THR A 150 2.03 -6.59 -19.31
N GLY A 151 1.35 -6.76 -18.18
CA GLY A 151 0.98 -5.68 -17.27
C GLY A 151 -0.21 -4.84 -17.74
N GLU A 152 -0.89 -5.25 -18.82
CA GLU A 152 -2.09 -4.57 -19.32
C GLU A 152 -3.32 -4.92 -18.47
N PHE A 153 -4.23 -3.96 -18.28
CA PHE A 153 -5.49 -4.20 -17.59
C PHE A 153 -6.44 -5.10 -18.41
N LEU A 154 -7.16 -5.96 -17.71
CA LEU A 154 -8.26 -6.79 -18.23
C LEU A 154 -9.55 -5.97 -18.42
#